data_AF-A0A0G0BCS1-F1
#
_entry.id   AF-A0A0G0BCS1-F1
#
_cell.length_a   1.000
_cell.length_b   1.000
_cell.length_c   1.000
_cell.angle_alpha   90.00
_cell.angle_beta   90.00
_cell.angle_gamma   90.00
#
_symmetry.space_group_name_H-M   'P 1'
#
loop_
_entity.id
_entity.type
_entity.pdbx_description
1 polymer ?
#
loop_
_entity_poly.entity_id
_entity_poly.type
_entity_poly.pdbx_seq_one_letter_code
_entity_poly.pdbx_strand_id
1 'polypeptide(L)'
;MPQPNIKVYLLVSGLLIVLFLVVTFVPFGKKTINKVNKYSPIPTTVEVNPPPYLEPTIGAPYIEPVEFTGVKDIELPPEVLERSTQKRDLRITTPFDTGLFRIDFDYSEDKFLVSINEPRKDNLKQFEDWKRNNYPAIPINQFIFN
;
A
#
# COMPACT_ATOMS: atom_id res chain seq x y z
N MET A 1 -11.95 -61.30 28.74
CA MET A 1 -11.81 -59.92 28.22
C MET A 1 -12.43 -59.91 26.83
N PRO A 2 -13.40 -59.03 26.53
CA PRO A 2 -14.00 -58.98 25.20
C PRO A 2 -12.95 -58.59 24.17
N GLN A 3 -12.85 -59.38 23.09
CA GLN A 3 -11.89 -59.11 22.02
C GLN A 3 -12.31 -57.84 21.27
N PRO A 4 -11.41 -56.86 21.09
CA PRO A 4 -11.71 -55.66 20.34
C PRO A 4 -11.95 -55.99 18.87
N ASN A 5 -13.14 -55.64 18.36
CA ASN A 5 -13.50 -55.80 16.96
C ASN A 5 -12.74 -54.78 16.10
N ILE A 6 -11.57 -55.17 15.59
CA ILE A 6 -10.69 -54.36 14.73
C ILE A 6 -11.44 -53.66 13.58
N LYS A 7 -12.50 -54.30 13.04
CA LYS A 7 -13.36 -53.75 11.99
C LYS A 7 -14.08 -52.47 12.41
N VAL A 8 -14.50 -52.38 13.66
CA VAL A 8 -15.19 -51.20 14.20
C VAL A 8 -14.23 -50.02 14.31
N TYR A 9 -13.00 -50.27 14.78
CA TYR A 9 -11.96 -49.24 14.88
C TYR A 9 -11.54 -48.69 13.52
N LEU A 10 -11.41 -49.56 12.51
CA LEU A 10 -11.11 -49.12 11.14
C LEU A 10 -12.24 -48.24 10.57
N LEU A 11 -13.50 -48.59 10.82
CA LEU A 11 -14.65 -47.84 10.32
C LEU A 11 -14.76 -46.47 11.01
N VAL A 12 -14.60 -46.42 12.33
CA VAL A 12 -14.62 -45.17 13.11
C VAL A 12 -13.43 -44.26 12.76
N SER A 13 -12.23 -44.84 12.61
CA SER A 13 -11.02 -44.09 12.23
C SER A 13 -11.13 -43.50 10.82
N GLY A 14 -11.63 -44.28 9.85
CA GLY A 14 -11.87 -43.78 8.49
C GLY A 14 -12.86 -42.62 8.47
N LEU A 15 -13.94 -42.70 9.24
CA LEU A 15 -14.95 -41.64 9.32
C LEU A 15 -14.39 -40.35 9.94
N LEU A 16 -13.54 -40.46 10.96
CA LEU A 16 -12.84 -39.34 11.58
C LEU A 16 -11.88 -38.63 10.62
N ILE A 17 -11.12 -39.39 9.82
CA ILE A 17 -10.19 -38.83 8.84
C ILE A 17 -10.94 -38.05 7.76
N VAL A 18 -12.06 -38.58 7.27
CA VAL A 18 -12.90 -37.89 6.28
C VAL A 18 -13.47 -36.59 6.86
N LEU A 19 -13.96 -36.62 8.10
CA LEU A 19 -14.47 -35.42 8.77
C LEU A 19 -13.37 -34.35 8.91
N PHE A 20 -12.16 -34.75 9.30
CA PHE A 20 -11.02 -33.85 9.44
C PHE A 20 -10.65 -33.18 8.11
N LEU A 21 -10.68 -33.92 7.00
CA LEU A 21 -10.44 -33.38 5.67
C LEU A 21 -11.52 -32.35 5.27
N VAL A 22 -12.79 -32.62 5.54
CA VAL A 22 -13.87 -31.68 5.21
C VAL A 22 -13.72 -30.37 5.98
N VAL A 23 -13.39 -30.41 7.27
CA VAL A 23 -13.21 -29.19 8.07
C VAL A 23 -11.98 -28.39 7.65
N THR A 24 -10.89 -29.06 7.26
CA THR A 24 -9.64 -28.39 6.85
C THR A 24 -9.69 -27.82 5.45
N PHE A 25 -10.38 -28.48 4.52
CA PHE A 25 -10.37 -28.12 3.10
C PHE A 25 -11.63 -27.39 2.62
N VAL A 26 -12.73 -27.36 3.37
CA VAL A 26 -13.93 -26.60 2.98
C VAL A 26 -13.88 -25.19 3.59
N PRO A 27 -13.61 -24.13 2.80
CA PRO A 27 -13.61 -22.77 3.31
C PRO A 27 -15.04 -22.31 3.59
N PHE A 28 -15.46 -22.37 4.86
CA PHE A 28 -16.73 -21.79 5.33
C PHE A 28 -16.58 -20.26 5.48
N GLY A 29 -16.54 -19.54 4.36
CA GLY A 29 -16.46 -18.09 4.37
C GLY A 29 -16.94 -17.47 3.07
N LYS A 30 -18.18 -16.98 3.04
CA LYS A 30 -18.65 -16.11 1.95
C LYS A 30 -18.01 -14.73 2.18
N LYS A 31 -16.98 -14.39 1.40
CA LYS A 31 -16.44 -13.04 1.34
C LYS A 31 -17.49 -12.13 0.72
N THR A 32 -18.17 -11.31 1.53
CA THR A 32 -18.97 -10.20 1.05
C THR A 32 -18.04 -9.18 0.40
N ILE A 33 -17.99 -9.18 -0.92
CA ILE A 33 -17.31 -8.15 -1.70
C ILE A 33 -18.15 -6.88 -1.56
N ASN A 34 -17.74 -5.99 -0.65
CA ASN A 34 -18.26 -4.63 -0.61
C ASN A 34 -17.84 -3.96 -1.92
N LYS A 35 -18.78 -3.80 -2.85
CA LYS A 35 -18.58 -2.99 -4.06
C LYS A 35 -18.36 -1.54 -3.61
N VAL A 36 -17.10 -1.13 -3.52
CA VAL A 36 -16.75 0.28 -3.38
C VAL A 36 -17.19 0.97 -4.67
N ASN A 37 -18.24 1.80 -4.60
CA ASN A 37 -18.63 2.66 -5.71
C ASN A 37 -17.49 3.63 -6.01
N LYS A 38 -16.73 3.36 -7.07
CA LYS A 38 -15.73 4.28 -7.60
C LYS A 38 -16.44 5.39 -8.36
N TYR A 39 -16.86 6.44 -7.65
CA TYR A 39 -17.18 7.71 -8.29
C TYR A 39 -15.87 8.34 -8.75
N SER A 40 -15.59 8.27 -10.05
CA SER A 40 -14.48 9.00 -10.65
C SER A 40 -14.91 10.46 -10.80
N PRO A 41 -14.16 11.44 -10.26
CA PRO A 41 -14.53 12.84 -10.40
C PRO A 41 -14.48 13.23 -11.88
N ILE A 42 -15.55 13.80 -12.39
CA ILE A 42 -15.60 14.36 -13.74
C ILE A 42 -14.88 15.70 -13.68
N PRO A 43 -13.85 15.94 -14.52
CA PRO A 43 -13.15 17.22 -14.55
C PRO A 43 -14.13 18.33 -14.92
N THR A 44 -14.16 19.38 -14.11
CA THR A 44 -14.93 20.59 -14.42
C THR A 44 -14.24 21.33 -15.55
N THR A 45 -14.92 21.44 -16.70
CA THR A 45 -14.44 22.25 -17.82
C THR A 45 -14.65 23.72 -17.46
N VAL A 46 -13.57 24.47 -17.25
CA VAL A 46 -13.65 25.92 -17.09
C VAL A 46 -13.69 26.52 -18.49
N GLU A 47 -14.85 27.04 -18.89
CA GLU A 47 -14.97 27.87 -20.09
C GLU A 47 -14.28 29.21 -19.80
N VAL A 48 -13.02 29.33 -20.20
CA VAL A 48 -12.32 30.61 -20.20
C VAL A 48 -12.87 31.39 -21.38
N ASN A 49 -13.77 32.35 -21.12
CA ASN A 49 -14.10 33.36 -22.12
C ASN A 49 -12.80 34.17 -22.36
N PRO A 50 -12.12 34.02 -23.51
CA PRO A 50 -10.98 34.86 -23.78
C PRO A 50 -11.49 36.30 -23.81
N PRO A 51 -10.77 37.26 -23.19
CA PRO A 51 -11.10 38.66 -23.39
C PRO A 51 -11.11 38.94 -24.91
N PRO A 52 -12.02 39.79 -25.40
CA PRO A 52 -12.07 40.13 -26.81
C PRO A 52 -10.67 40.51 -27.28
N TYR A 53 -10.21 39.86 -28.36
CA TYR A 53 -8.93 40.14 -28.97
C TYR A 53 -8.95 41.60 -29.41
N LEU A 54 -8.34 42.47 -28.61
CA LEU A 54 -8.08 43.83 -29.02
C LEU A 54 -7.06 43.72 -30.14
N GLU A 55 -7.45 44.03 -31.37
CA GLU A 55 -6.49 44.27 -32.44
C GLU A 55 -5.43 45.24 -31.92
N PRO A 56 -4.13 45.00 -32.19
CA PRO A 56 -3.07 45.85 -31.67
C PRO A 56 -3.33 47.30 -32.09
N THR A 57 -3.74 48.13 -31.14
CA THR A 57 -3.71 49.57 -31.32
C THR A 57 -2.24 49.94 -31.45
N ILE A 58 -1.86 50.51 -32.60
CA ILE A 58 -0.53 51.00 -32.89
C ILE A 58 -0.09 51.91 -31.73
N GLY A 59 0.84 51.42 -30.90
CA GLY A 59 1.35 52.14 -29.73
C GLY A 59 1.31 51.40 -28.38
N ALA A 60 0.74 50.19 -28.29
CA ALA A 60 0.86 49.39 -27.07
C ALA A 60 2.29 48.85 -26.89
N PRO A 61 2.94 49.03 -25.72
CA PRO A 61 4.27 48.52 -25.49
C PRO A 61 4.25 46.99 -25.53
N TYR A 62 5.08 46.42 -26.40
CA TYR A 62 5.37 45.00 -26.43
C TYR A 62 6.02 44.61 -25.09
N ILE A 63 5.29 43.88 -24.26
CA ILE A 63 5.83 43.28 -23.04
C ILE A 63 6.57 42.03 -23.51
N GLU A 64 7.91 42.07 -23.51
CA GLU A 64 8.70 40.86 -23.74
C GLU A 64 8.28 39.79 -22.72
N PRO A 65 8.05 38.54 -23.17
CA PRO A 65 7.77 37.45 -22.26
C PRO A 65 8.98 37.30 -21.33
N VAL A 66 8.79 37.61 -20.05
CA VAL A 66 9.81 37.42 -19.03
C VAL A 66 10.10 35.92 -18.96
N GLU A 67 11.31 35.52 -19.34
CA GLU A 67 11.79 34.16 -19.11
C GLU A 67 11.70 33.87 -17.61
N PHE A 68 11.02 32.79 -17.25
CA PHE A 68 10.90 32.32 -15.88
C PHE A 68 12.31 32.17 -15.30
N THR A 69 12.69 33.00 -14.32
CA THR A 69 13.99 32.95 -13.63
C THR A 69 14.11 31.75 -12.69
N GLY A 70 13.38 30.68 -12.98
CA GLY A 70 13.38 29.45 -12.21
C GLY A 70 14.80 28.94 -12.08
N VAL A 71 15.16 28.59 -10.85
CA VAL A 71 16.43 27.92 -10.55
C VAL A 71 16.59 26.76 -11.54
N LYS A 72 17.64 26.86 -12.35
CA LYS A 72 18.13 25.81 -13.25
C LYS A 72 18.04 24.47 -12.52
N ASP A 73 17.33 23.50 -13.10
CA ASP A 73 17.08 22.19 -12.50
C ASP A 73 18.36 21.63 -11.87
N ILE A 74 18.46 21.73 -10.55
CA ILE A 74 19.58 21.17 -9.80
C ILE A 74 19.27 19.69 -9.71
N GLU A 75 20.07 18.86 -10.37
CA GLU A 75 19.99 17.41 -10.22
C GLU A 75 20.13 17.06 -8.73
N LEU A 76 19.06 16.51 -8.17
CA LEU A 76 19.04 16.07 -6.78
C LEU A 76 20.11 14.99 -6.57
N PRO A 77 20.76 14.95 -5.40
CA PRO A 77 21.64 13.84 -5.06
C PRO A 77 20.90 12.51 -5.21
N PRO A 78 21.53 11.47 -5.79
CA PRO A 78 20.87 10.20 -6.08
C PRO A 78 20.25 9.55 -4.84
N GLU A 79 20.89 9.68 -3.66
CA GLU A 79 20.36 9.16 -2.40
C GLU A 79 19.00 9.77 -2.02
N VAL A 80 18.82 11.07 -2.25
CA VAL A 80 17.57 11.78 -1.92
C VAL A 80 16.46 11.37 -2.89
N LEU A 81 16.82 11.21 -4.18
CA LEU A 81 15.90 10.75 -5.21
C LEU A 81 15.41 9.32 -4.92
N GLU A 82 16.33 8.40 -4.60
CA GLU A 82 16.02 7.02 -4.28
C GLU A 82 15.13 6.91 -3.03
N ARG A 83 15.47 7.64 -1.96
CA ARG A 83 14.65 7.68 -0.73
C ARG A 83 13.23 8.17 -1.03
N SER A 84 13.10 9.24 -1.81
CA SER A 84 11.81 9.83 -2.15
C SER A 84 10.97 8.86 -3.01
N THR A 85 11.62 8.18 -3.95
CA THR A 85 10.97 7.19 -4.82
C THR A 85 10.49 5.98 -4.03
N GLN A 86 11.34 5.42 -3.16
CA GLN A 86 10.98 4.31 -2.28
C GLN A 86 9.86 4.68 -1.29
N LYS A 87 9.92 5.87 -0.69
CA LYS A 87 8.87 6.36 0.21
C LYS A 87 7.54 6.52 -0.50
N ARG A 88 7.55 7.07 -1.72
CA ARG A 88 6.36 7.19 -2.57
C ARG A 88 5.78 5.82 -2.91
N ASP A 89 6.64 4.88 -3.33
CA ASP A 89 6.23 3.52 -3.68
C ASP A 89 5.53 2.83 -2.50
N LEU A 90 6.16 2.83 -1.31
CA LEU A 90 5.58 2.24 -0.12
C LEU A 90 4.25 2.91 0.28
N ARG A 91 4.13 4.24 0.14
CA ARG A 91 2.86 4.95 0.42
C ARG A 91 1.73 4.50 -0.51
N ILE A 92 2.03 4.19 -1.77
CA ILE A 92 1.02 3.74 -2.73
C ILE A 92 0.58 2.30 -2.41
N THR A 93 1.46 1.49 -1.84
CA THR A 93 1.18 0.10 -1.48
C THR A 93 0.57 -0.07 -0.09
N THR A 94 0.59 0.96 0.76
CA THR A 94 -0.13 0.96 2.04
C THR A 94 -1.65 1.17 1.86
N PRO A 95 -2.52 0.47 2.62
CA PRO A 95 -2.18 -0.42 3.72
C PRO A 95 -1.64 -1.78 3.22
N PHE A 96 -0.52 -2.21 3.78
CA PHE A 96 0.18 -3.44 3.43
C PHE A 96 0.11 -4.42 4.59
N ASP A 97 -0.42 -5.63 4.37
CA ASP A 97 -0.61 -6.63 5.42
C ASP A 97 -0.09 -7.99 4.95
N THR A 98 0.81 -8.58 5.74
CA THR A 98 1.42 -9.89 5.50
C THR A 98 0.86 -10.98 6.40
N GLY A 99 0.00 -10.63 7.36
CA GLY A 99 -0.41 -11.50 8.46
C GLY A 99 0.60 -11.61 9.61
N LEU A 100 1.88 -11.25 9.39
CA LEU A 100 2.91 -11.19 10.43
C LEU A 100 3.10 -9.77 10.95
N PHE A 101 3.06 -8.81 10.03
CA PHE A 101 3.06 -7.39 10.32
C PHE A 101 2.21 -6.66 9.29
N ARG A 102 1.71 -5.50 9.71
CA ARG A 102 0.92 -4.58 8.90
C ARG A 102 1.56 -3.21 8.90
N ILE A 103 1.54 -2.56 7.74
CA ILE A 103 2.05 -1.21 7.53
C ILE A 103 0.92 -0.34 7.03
N ASP A 104 0.67 0.74 7.76
CA ASP A 104 -0.21 1.83 7.35
C ASP A 104 0.63 3.12 7.20
N PHE A 105 0.06 4.16 6.60
CA PHE A 105 0.72 5.45 6.46
C PHE A 105 -0.04 6.52 7.23
N ASP A 106 0.65 7.20 8.15
CA ASP A 106 0.13 8.37 8.85
C ASP A 106 0.48 9.64 8.09
N TYR A 107 -0.54 10.27 7.52
CA TYR A 107 -0.43 11.51 6.78
C TYR A 107 -0.17 12.73 7.69
N SER A 108 -0.42 12.62 8.99
CA SER A 108 -0.22 13.70 9.95
C SER A 108 1.26 13.85 10.31
N GLU A 109 1.94 12.73 10.57
CA GLU A 109 3.37 12.70 10.91
C GLU A 109 4.29 12.40 9.72
N ASP A 110 3.73 12.12 8.53
CA ASP A 110 4.47 11.72 7.34
C ASP A 110 5.33 10.45 7.56
N LYS A 111 4.82 9.50 8.36
CA LYS A 111 5.52 8.28 8.80
C LYS A 111 4.68 7.03 8.57
N PHE A 112 5.34 5.88 8.54
CA PHE A 112 4.71 4.57 8.42
C PHE A 112 4.40 4.01 9.80
N LEU A 113 3.15 3.62 10.03
CA LEU A 113 2.73 2.90 11.23
C LEU A 113 2.93 1.41 10.99
N VAL A 114 3.67 0.74 11.86
CA VAL A 114 3.98 -0.69 11.77
C VAL A 114 3.35 -1.39 12.96
N SER A 115 2.39 -2.27 12.69
CA SER A 115 1.79 -3.14 13.69
C SER A 115 2.39 -4.53 13.55
N ILE A 116 3.03 -5.04 14.61
CA ILE A 116 3.66 -6.37 14.62
C ILE A 116 2.75 -7.36 15.35
N ASN A 117 2.34 -8.43 14.68
CA ASN A 117 1.54 -9.49 15.29
C ASN A 117 2.39 -10.39 16.19
N GLU A 118 1.75 -11.15 17.07
CA GLU A 118 2.46 -12.16 17.87
C GLU A 118 2.89 -13.37 17.00
N PRO A 119 4.08 -13.95 17.22
CA PRO A 119 5.09 -13.59 18.22
C PRO A 119 5.96 -12.40 17.80
N ARG A 120 6.02 -11.36 18.67
CA ARG A 120 6.62 -10.05 18.33
C ARG A 120 8.09 -10.13 17.92
N LYS A 121 8.91 -10.98 18.57
CA LYS A 121 10.36 -11.05 18.32
C LYS A 121 10.68 -11.58 16.91
N ASP A 122 10.01 -12.64 16.50
CA ASP A 122 10.26 -13.27 15.20
C ASP A 122 9.66 -12.42 14.07
N ASN A 123 8.45 -11.88 14.28
CA ASN A 123 7.78 -11.05 13.28
C ASN A 123 8.46 -9.69 13.10
N LEU A 124 9.02 -9.10 14.16
CA LEU A 124 9.84 -7.89 14.05
C LEU A 124 11.08 -8.14 13.18
N LYS A 125 11.76 -9.27 13.37
CA LYS A 125 12.91 -9.64 12.55
C LYS A 125 12.51 -9.79 11.07
N GLN A 126 11.36 -10.41 10.80
CA GLN A 126 10.83 -10.52 9.44
C GLN A 126 10.53 -9.15 8.83
N PHE A 127 9.98 -8.20 9.60
CA PHE A 127 9.79 -6.83 9.15
C PHE A 127 11.12 -6.14 8.81
N GLU A 128 12.13 -6.26 9.68
CA GLU A 128 13.46 -5.65 9.45
C GLU A 128 14.15 -6.22 8.21
N ASP A 129 14.06 -7.54 8.01
CA ASP A 129 14.60 -8.21 6.83
C ASP A 129 13.85 -7.79 5.56
N TRP A 130 12.51 -7.76 5.61
CA TRP A 130 11.68 -7.26 4.53
C TRP A 130 12.02 -5.81 4.15
N LYS A 131 12.13 -4.93 5.14
CA LYS A 131 12.42 -3.51 4.94
C LYS A 131 13.81 -3.32 4.32
N ARG A 132 14.80 -4.09 4.77
CA ARG A 132 16.17 -4.07 4.20
C ARG A 132 16.20 -4.50 2.74
N ASN A 133 15.38 -5.49 2.37
CA ASN A 133 15.38 -6.05 1.02
C ASN A 133 14.55 -5.23 0.02
N ASN A 134 13.46 -4.60 0.47
CA ASN A 134 12.53 -3.90 -0.42
C ASN A 134 12.72 -2.37 -0.39
N TYR A 135 13.03 -1.81 0.78
CA TYR A 135 13.09 -0.37 1.01
C TYR A 135 14.34 0.07 1.81
N PRO A 136 15.56 -0.23 1.33
CA PRO A 136 16.80 0.04 2.06
C PRO A 136 17.09 1.52 2.27
N ALA A 137 16.61 2.40 1.37
CA ALA A 137 16.90 3.84 1.44
C ALA A 137 16.01 4.59 2.45
N ILE A 138 14.93 3.97 2.94
CA ILE A 138 14.04 4.55 3.94
C ILE A 138 14.65 4.32 5.33
N PRO A 139 14.98 5.37 6.11
CA PRO A 139 15.56 5.18 7.44
C PRO A 139 14.53 4.65 8.45
N ILE A 140 15.00 3.93 9.48
CA ILE A 140 14.12 3.26 10.46
C ILE A 140 13.26 4.23 11.27
N ASN A 141 13.73 5.46 11.47
CA ASN A 141 13.00 6.52 12.17
C ASN A 141 11.74 7.01 11.44
N GLN A 142 11.53 6.60 10.19
CA GLN A 142 10.30 6.86 9.44
C GLN A 142 9.20 5.85 9.76
N PHE A 143 9.49 4.85 10.61
CA PHE A 143 8.55 3.82 11.04
C PHE A 143 8.25 3.99 12.53
N ILE A 144 6.96 4.02 12.87
CA ILE A 144 6.43 4.04 14.24
C ILE A 144 5.92 2.64 14.53
N PHE A 145 6.38 2.00 15.61
CA PHE A 145 5.96 0.66 15.98
C PHE A 145 4.85 0.69 17.04
N ASN A 146 3.75 0.00 16.75
CA ASN A 146 2.61 -0.21 17.66
C ASN A 146 2.55 -1.69 18.10
#